data_AF-A0A7R9W7X1-F1
#
_entry.id   AF-A0A7R9W7X1-F1
#
_cell.length_a   1.000
_cell.length_b   1.000
_cell.length_c   1.000
_cell.angle_alpha   90.00
_cell.angle_beta   90.00
_cell.angle_gamma   90.00
#
_symmetry.space_group_name_H-M   'P 1'
#
loop_
_entity.id
_entity.type
_entity.pdbx_description
1 polymer ?
#
loop_
_entity_poly.entity_id
_entity_poly.type
_entity_poly.pdbx_seq_one_letter_code
_entity_poly.pdbx_strand_id
1 'polypeptide(L)'
;IFCPLSRGDSRTEMESGTADDRAHEEASFSSWGVVTEQHVCGSFLIVVAVVLGLLPSITTIVYPDWFIEEEDVLPSRTAWNTVVFALSCIPAAFSQLFKEHTLAHFKQPVDSNQLNFLLSVCQFTFAMLVAPLVYALQGIGFSDGWLSVYPSAQISANFYDGLKCFVGLLDDETAESGYPEPAYCQCLWWIALMHVISILLVGFSVDKIVHAGAAKFMHRGISAGIVLAVI
;
A
#
# COMPACT_ATOMS: atom_id res chain seq x y z
N ILE A 1 0.90 -25.85 -25.19
CA ILE A 1 0.24 -26.15 -26.47
C ILE A 1 0.41 -24.92 -27.36
N PHE A 2 1.26 -25.07 -28.39
CA PHE A 2 1.65 -24.13 -29.47
C PHE A 2 2.28 -22.76 -29.14
N CYS A 3 3.62 -22.74 -29.13
CA CYS A 3 4.41 -21.69 -29.80
C CYS A 3 4.93 -22.29 -31.12
N PRO A 4 4.77 -21.64 -32.28
CA PRO A 4 5.54 -22.00 -33.46
C PRO A 4 6.90 -21.28 -33.42
N LEU A 5 7.96 -22.07 -33.40
CA LEU A 5 9.31 -21.69 -33.83
C LEU A 5 9.25 -21.35 -35.33
N SER A 6 9.55 -20.10 -35.69
CA SER A 6 9.88 -19.74 -37.08
C SER A 6 11.40 -19.63 -37.22
N ARG A 7 11.91 -20.32 -38.24
CA ARG A 7 13.32 -20.49 -38.61
C ARG A 7 13.50 -19.89 -40.00
N GLY A 8 14.59 -19.14 -40.19
CA GLY A 8 15.01 -18.51 -41.44
C GLY A 8 15.10 -16.99 -41.23
N ASP A 9 16.21 -16.30 -41.48
CA ASP A 9 17.11 -16.45 -42.62
C ASP A 9 18.50 -15.88 -42.25
N SER A 10 19.55 -16.47 -42.82
CA SER A 10 20.93 -16.00 -42.67
C SER A 10 21.31 -15.27 -43.95
N ARG A 11 21.35 -13.94 -43.91
CA ARG A 11 21.98 -13.13 -44.96
C ARG A 11 22.60 -11.87 -44.37
N THR A 12 23.93 -11.89 -44.36
CA THR A 12 24.85 -10.77 -44.60
C THR A 12 24.22 -9.38 -44.65
N GLU A 13 24.55 -8.55 -43.66
CA GLU A 13 24.92 -7.16 -43.89
C GLU A 13 25.88 -6.74 -42.78
N MET A 14 27.11 -6.43 -43.21
CA MET A 14 28.22 -5.98 -42.40
C MET A 14 28.46 -4.54 -42.81
N GLU A 15 27.71 -3.59 -42.26
CA GLU A 15 28.04 -2.16 -42.32
C GLU A 15 27.11 -1.35 -41.39
N SER A 16 27.70 -0.37 -40.70
CA SER A 16 27.03 0.77 -40.05
C SER A 16 26.22 0.50 -38.77
N GLY A 17 26.86 0.61 -37.61
CA GLY A 17 26.20 0.46 -36.30
C GLY A 17 26.73 1.37 -35.19
N THR A 18 27.07 2.64 -35.48
CA THR A 18 27.33 3.66 -34.43
C THR A 18 26.20 4.68 -34.31
N ALA A 19 25.09 4.49 -35.03
CA ALA A 19 23.89 5.31 -34.95
C ALA A 19 22.69 4.59 -34.30
N ASP A 20 22.79 3.28 -34.06
CA ASP A 20 21.67 2.44 -33.59
C ASP A 20 21.46 2.52 -32.07
N ASP A 21 22.51 2.82 -31.30
CA ASP A 21 22.40 2.95 -29.84
C ASP A 21 21.62 4.21 -29.41
N ARG A 22 21.62 5.29 -30.20
CA ARG A 22 20.82 6.50 -29.90
C ARG A 22 19.35 6.36 -30.30
N ALA A 23 19.05 5.58 -31.35
CA ALA A 23 17.66 5.32 -31.75
C ALA A 23 16.95 4.39 -30.75
N HIS A 24 17.69 3.50 -30.09
CA HIS A 24 17.15 2.66 -29.03
C HIS A 24 16.84 3.42 -27.73
N GLU A 25 17.57 4.50 -27.43
CA GLU A 25 17.32 5.36 -26.27
C GLU A 25 16.09 6.28 -26.48
N GLU A 26 15.89 6.80 -27.70
CA GLU A 26 14.69 7.59 -28.05
C GLU A 26 13.42 6.73 -28.18
N ALA A 27 13.52 5.47 -28.62
CA ALA A 27 12.38 4.56 -28.70
C ALA A 27 11.86 4.11 -27.30
N SER A 28 12.71 4.13 -26.27
CA SER A 28 12.33 3.77 -24.90
C SER A 28 11.50 4.88 -24.22
N PHE A 29 11.68 6.15 -24.59
CA PHE A 29 10.89 7.25 -24.05
C PHE A 29 9.55 7.45 -24.76
N SER A 30 9.40 6.99 -26.01
CA SER A 30 8.13 7.03 -26.76
C SER A 30 7.09 5.99 -26.30
N SER A 31 7.46 5.06 -25.41
CA SER A 31 6.54 4.04 -24.88
C SER A 31 5.79 4.49 -23.62
N TRP A 32 5.83 5.77 -23.27
CA TRP A 32 4.81 6.36 -22.38
C TRP A 32 3.57 6.53 -23.23
N GLY A 33 2.64 5.56 -23.14
CA GLY A 33 1.41 5.55 -23.93
C GLY A 33 0.75 6.93 -23.94
N VAL A 34 0.37 7.40 -25.14
CA VAL A 34 -0.22 8.73 -25.37
C VAL A 34 -1.26 9.03 -24.30
N VAL A 35 -0.92 9.94 -23.39
CA VAL A 35 -1.82 10.39 -22.33
C VAL A 35 -2.97 11.12 -23.00
N THR A 36 -4.13 10.48 -23.04
CA THR A 36 -5.34 11.11 -23.61
C THR A 36 -5.82 12.23 -22.70
N GLU A 37 -6.47 13.25 -23.27
CA GLU A 37 -7.08 14.34 -22.49
C GLU A 37 -8.05 13.84 -21.40
N GLN A 38 -8.70 12.71 -21.65
CA GLN A 38 -9.59 12.04 -20.71
C GLN A 38 -8.84 11.52 -19.46
N HIS A 39 -7.61 11.01 -19.62
CA HIS A 39 -6.80 10.57 -18.47
C HIS A 39 -6.37 11.73 -17.58
N VAL A 40 -6.06 12.88 -18.17
CA VAL A 40 -5.71 14.10 -17.41
C VAL A 40 -6.92 14.59 -16.62
N CYS A 41 -8.08 14.69 -17.27
CA CYS A 41 -9.33 15.10 -16.62
C CYS A 41 -9.73 14.15 -15.48
N GLY A 42 -9.68 12.84 -15.72
CA GLY A 42 -9.97 11.83 -14.69
C GLY A 42 -9.01 11.90 -13.51
N SER A 43 -7.71 12.07 -13.77
CA SER A 43 -6.70 12.21 -12.71
C SER A 43 -6.93 13.47 -11.87
N PHE A 44 -7.27 14.59 -12.52
CA PHE A 44 -7.61 15.83 -11.82
C PHE A 44 -8.83 15.66 -10.91
N LEU A 45 -9.89 15.01 -11.40
CA LEU A 45 -11.10 14.74 -10.59
C LEU A 45 -10.80 13.86 -9.37
N ILE A 46 -9.96 12.84 -9.51
CA ILE A 46 -9.53 12.01 -8.38
C ILE A 46 -8.76 12.84 -7.36
N VAL A 47 -7.84 13.71 -7.80
CA VAL A 47 -7.10 14.60 -6.89
C VAL A 47 -8.05 15.53 -6.14
N VAL A 48 -9.01 16.15 -6.82
CA VAL A 48 -10.01 17.00 -6.16
C VAL A 48 -10.85 16.21 -5.16
N ALA A 49 -11.30 15.00 -5.51
CA ALA A 49 -12.07 14.15 -4.61
C ALA A 49 -11.27 13.77 -3.36
N VAL A 50 -9.99 13.43 -3.49
CA VAL A 50 -9.09 13.13 -2.37
C VAL A 50 -8.92 14.37 -1.48
N VAL A 51 -8.68 15.55 -2.06
CA VAL A 51 -8.54 16.80 -1.29
C VAL A 51 -9.83 17.12 -0.52
N LEU A 52 -10.99 16.97 -1.15
CA LEU A 52 -12.28 17.18 -0.49
C LEU A 52 -12.53 16.14 0.62
N GLY A 53 -12.14 14.88 0.42
CA GLY A 53 -12.24 13.83 1.44
C GLY A 53 -11.30 14.02 2.62
N LEU A 54 -10.12 14.65 2.41
CA LEU A 54 -9.17 14.98 3.48
C LEU A 54 -9.52 16.26 4.23
N LEU A 55 -10.33 17.13 3.63
CA LEU A 55 -10.76 18.38 4.24
C LEU A 55 -11.27 18.22 5.68
N PRO A 56 -12.21 17.31 6.01
CA PRO A 56 -12.68 17.13 7.39
C PRO A 56 -11.54 16.81 8.36
N SER A 57 -10.62 15.90 7.98
CA SER A 57 -9.47 15.56 8.82
C SER A 57 -8.54 16.76 9.05
N ILE A 58 -8.27 17.55 8.01
CA ILE A 58 -7.44 18.75 8.12
C ILE A 58 -8.12 19.80 9.01
N THR A 59 -9.44 20.01 8.86
CA THR A 59 -10.17 20.98 9.67
C THR A 59 -10.20 20.59 11.15
N THR A 60 -10.32 19.30 11.46
CA THR A 60 -10.26 18.81 12.85
C THR A 60 -8.89 19.04 13.48
N ILE A 61 -7.79 18.94 12.70
CA ILE A 61 -6.44 19.20 13.20
C ILE A 61 -6.17 20.71 13.40
N VAL A 62 -6.63 21.56 12.48
CA VAL A 62 -6.34 23.01 12.50
C VAL A 62 -7.24 23.75 13.48
N TYR A 63 -8.50 23.35 13.62
CA TYR A 63 -9.49 23.98 14.49
C TYR A 63 -10.07 22.95 15.47
N PRO A 64 -9.27 22.50 16.45
CA PRO A 64 -9.72 21.49 17.41
C PRO A 64 -10.92 21.96 18.25
N ASP A 65 -11.02 23.27 18.51
CA ASP A 65 -12.08 23.87 19.33
C ASP A 65 -13.48 23.86 18.68
N TRP A 66 -13.59 23.53 17.39
CA TRP A 66 -14.89 23.45 16.69
C TRP A 66 -15.60 22.11 16.89
N PHE A 67 -14.87 21.07 17.31
CA PHE A 67 -15.38 19.70 17.44
C PHE A 67 -15.26 19.18 18.88
N ILE A 68 -15.59 20.04 19.86
CA ILE A 68 -15.55 19.70 21.28
C ILE A 68 -16.72 18.76 21.62
N GLU A 69 -16.48 17.44 21.52
CA GLU A 69 -17.13 16.46 22.39
C GLU A 69 -16.23 16.34 23.64
N GLU A 70 -16.77 16.67 24.81
CA GLU A 70 -16.03 17.01 26.05
C GLU A 70 -15.07 15.93 26.60
N GLU A 71 -15.02 14.72 26.05
CA GLU A 71 -14.17 13.63 26.56
C GLU A 71 -13.53 12.73 25.49
N ASP A 72 -13.81 12.94 24.19
CA ASP A 72 -13.39 11.98 23.16
C ASP A 72 -12.10 12.41 22.46
N VAL A 73 -11.00 11.71 22.75
CA VAL A 73 -9.72 11.75 21.99
C VAL A 73 -9.85 11.13 20.59
N LEU A 74 -11.00 10.54 20.28
CA LEU A 74 -11.28 9.78 19.06
C LEU A 74 -11.21 10.61 17.76
N PRO A 75 -11.75 11.85 17.68
CA PRO A 75 -11.76 12.64 16.45
C PRO A 75 -10.36 13.07 16.02
N SER A 76 -9.53 13.50 16.98
CA SER A 76 -8.15 13.94 16.73
C SER A 76 -7.28 12.78 16.25
N ARG A 77 -7.37 11.60 16.90
CA ARG A 77 -6.65 10.38 16.47
C ARG A 77 -7.07 9.94 15.07
N THR A 78 -8.37 9.96 14.79
CA THR A 78 -8.91 9.58 13.48
C THR A 78 -8.41 10.52 12.38
N ALA A 79 -8.38 11.82 12.65
CA ALA A 79 -7.86 12.82 11.71
C ALA A 79 -6.37 12.60 11.39
N TRP A 80 -5.53 12.41 12.42
CA TRP A 80 -4.11 12.12 12.23
C TRP A 80 -3.87 10.80 11.49
N ASN A 81 -4.59 9.74 11.84
CA ASN A 81 -4.51 8.45 11.16
C ASN A 81 -4.87 8.59 9.68
N THR A 82 -5.89 9.37 9.34
CA THR A 82 -6.30 9.63 7.95
C THR A 82 -5.23 10.37 7.17
N VAL A 83 -4.61 11.39 7.76
CA VAL A 83 -3.50 12.13 7.11
C VAL A 83 -2.28 11.23 6.91
N VAL A 84 -1.88 10.47 7.93
CA VAL A 84 -0.76 9.52 7.83
C VAL A 84 -1.03 8.44 6.78
N PHE A 85 -2.27 7.95 6.71
CA PHE A 85 -2.70 7.01 5.68
C PHE A 85 -2.58 7.62 4.27
N ALA A 86 -3.06 8.85 4.06
CA ALA A 86 -2.91 9.54 2.79
C ALA A 86 -1.44 9.76 2.40
N LEU A 87 -0.58 10.10 3.36
CA LEU A 87 0.86 10.24 3.14
C LEU A 87 1.52 8.91 2.78
N SER A 88 1.01 7.78 3.29
CA SER A 88 1.51 6.44 2.96
C SER A 88 1.28 6.06 1.48
N CYS A 89 0.32 6.70 0.79
CA CYS A 89 0.09 6.50 -0.63
C CYS A 89 1.26 6.98 -1.51
N ILE A 90 2.04 7.96 -1.04
CA ILE A 90 3.19 8.50 -1.77
C ILE A 90 4.30 7.45 -1.97
N PRO A 91 4.88 6.84 -0.91
CA PRO A 91 5.87 5.79 -1.08
C PRO A 91 5.31 4.55 -1.77
N ALA A 92 4.02 4.23 -1.58
CA ALA A 92 3.38 3.14 -2.31
C ALA A 92 3.36 3.39 -3.84
N ALA A 93 3.01 4.62 -4.26
CA ALA A 93 3.04 5.01 -5.67
C ALA A 93 4.47 5.00 -6.24
N PHE A 94 5.45 5.54 -5.51
CA PHE A 94 6.86 5.48 -5.91
C PHE A 94 7.35 4.04 -6.07
N SER A 95 6.98 3.15 -5.15
CA SER A 95 7.35 1.73 -5.24
C SER A 95 6.79 1.05 -6.50
N GLN A 96 5.57 1.41 -6.92
CA GLN A 96 4.97 0.87 -8.14
C GLN A 96 5.67 1.40 -9.39
N LEU A 97 5.90 2.72 -9.48
CA LEU A 97 6.64 3.34 -10.59
C LEU A 97 8.05 2.76 -10.73
N PHE A 98 8.76 2.55 -9.60
CA PHE A 98 10.09 1.96 -9.63
C PHE A 98 10.08 0.50 -10.10
N LYS A 99 9.07 -0.28 -9.70
CA LYS A 99 8.89 -1.65 -10.17
C LYS A 99 8.64 -1.71 -11.68
N GLU A 100 7.74 -0.87 -12.19
CA GLU A 100 7.45 -0.77 -13.63
C GLU A 100 8.69 -0.37 -14.42
N HIS A 101 9.40 0.68 -13.97
CA HIS A 101 10.63 1.14 -14.60
C HIS A 101 11.69 0.03 -14.67
N THR A 102 11.91 -0.69 -13.56
CA THR A 102 12.90 -1.77 -13.49
C THR A 102 12.54 -2.93 -14.41
N LEU A 103 11.26 -3.35 -14.44
CA LEU A 103 10.80 -4.43 -15.32
C LEU A 103 10.89 -4.04 -16.80
N ALA A 104 10.56 -2.79 -17.14
CA ALA A 104 10.68 -2.28 -18.50
C ALA A 104 12.15 -2.20 -18.97
N HIS A 105 13.04 -1.76 -18.08
CA HIS A 105 14.46 -1.56 -18.41
C HIS A 105 15.20 -2.89 -18.60
N PHE A 106 15.03 -3.86 -17.70
CA PHE A 106 15.80 -5.10 -17.75
C PHE A 106 15.21 -6.19 -18.66
N LYS A 107 13.94 -6.05 -19.12
CA LYS A 107 13.23 -7.01 -20.01
C LYS A 107 13.36 -8.48 -19.59
N GLN A 108 13.63 -8.75 -18.32
CA GLN A 108 13.82 -10.11 -17.83
C GLN A 108 12.46 -10.75 -17.52
N PRO A 109 12.21 -12.00 -17.97
CA PRO A 109 11.07 -12.76 -17.51
C PRO A 109 11.32 -13.15 -16.04
N VAL A 110 10.85 -12.33 -15.12
CA VAL A 110 10.93 -12.62 -13.69
C VAL A 110 9.85 -13.63 -13.35
N ASP A 111 10.23 -14.74 -12.69
CA ASP A 111 9.26 -15.68 -12.13
C ASP A 111 8.45 -14.98 -11.03
N SER A 112 7.16 -14.81 -11.28
CA SER A 112 6.21 -14.12 -10.40
C SER A 112 6.17 -14.73 -9.00
N ASN A 113 6.36 -16.05 -8.87
CA ASN A 113 6.35 -16.72 -7.58
C ASN A 113 7.58 -16.35 -6.74
N GLN A 114 8.76 -16.31 -7.36
CA GLN A 114 10.00 -15.94 -6.68
C GLN A 114 10.00 -14.47 -6.30
N LEU A 115 9.49 -13.60 -7.18
CA LEU A 115 9.36 -12.17 -6.91
C LEU A 115 8.39 -11.93 -5.75
N ASN A 116 7.22 -12.57 -5.76
CA ASN A 116 6.24 -12.42 -4.69
C ASN A 116 6.78 -12.95 -3.35
N PHE A 117 7.47 -14.11 -3.37
CA PHE A 117 8.11 -14.65 -2.16
C PHE A 117 9.17 -13.69 -1.60
N LEU A 118 10.08 -13.19 -2.43
CA LEU A 118 11.13 -12.26 -2.01
C LEU A 118 10.54 -10.95 -1.48
N LEU A 119 9.52 -10.41 -2.17
CA LEU A 119 8.80 -9.22 -1.72
C LEU A 119 8.15 -9.44 -0.35
N SER A 120 7.49 -10.57 -0.12
CA SER A 120 6.89 -10.90 1.18
C SER A 120 7.94 -10.99 2.29
N VAL A 121 9.10 -11.61 2.03
CA VAL A 121 10.19 -11.68 3.02
C VAL A 121 10.74 -10.28 3.34
N CYS A 122 10.96 -9.44 2.33
CA CYS A 122 11.41 -8.07 2.53
C CYS A 122 10.36 -7.21 3.27
N GLN A 123 9.08 -7.33 2.92
CA GLN A 123 7.98 -6.65 3.59
C GLN A 123 7.87 -7.08 5.05
N PHE A 124 7.97 -8.37 5.34
CA PHE A 124 7.97 -8.89 6.70
C PHE A 124 9.15 -8.35 7.51
N THR A 125 10.35 -8.37 6.92
CA THR A 125 11.56 -7.84 7.56
C THR A 125 11.43 -6.34 7.84
N PHE A 126 10.96 -5.57 6.86
CA PHE A 126 10.71 -4.14 7.00
C PHE A 126 9.65 -3.85 8.06
N ALA A 127 8.54 -4.60 8.07
CA ALA A 127 7.50 -4.48 9.08
C ALA A 127 8.05 -4.72 10.49
N MET A 128 8.89 -5.75 10.69
CA MET A 128 9.54 -5.98 11.98
C MET A 128 10.45 -4.82 12.41
N LEU A 129 11.21 -4.23 11.47
CA LEU A 129 12.09 -3.09 11.76
C LEU A 129 11.29 -1.81 12.08
N VAL A 130 10.15 -1.62 11.44
CA VAL A 130 9.31 -0.43 11.57
C VAL A 130 8.28 -0.56 12.70
N ALA A 131 8.01 -1.79 13.18
CA ALA A 131 7.03 -2.04 14.24
C ALA A 131 7.23 -1.19 15.52
N PRO A 132 8.45 -0.99 16.06
CA PRO A 132 8.65 -0.13 17.24
C PRO A 132 8.26 1.34 16.99
N LEU A 133 8.48 1.82 15.76
CA LEU A 133 8.10 3.17 15.37
C LEU A 133 6.58 3.27 15.24
N VAL A 134 5.95 2.34 14.52
CA VAL A 134 4.49 2.32 14.31
C VAL A 134 3.75 2.19 15.64
N TYR A 135 4.28 1.42 16.59
CA TYR A 135 3.69 1.26 17.91
C TYR A 135 3.61 2.61 18.66
N ALA A 136 4.70 3.39 18.64
CA ALA A 136 4.67 4.73 19.23
C ALA A 136 3.67 5.65 18.51
N LEU A 137 3.61 5.58 17.18
CA LEU A 137 2.67 6.39 16.38
C LEU A 137 1.19 6.17 16.74
N GLN A 138 0.81 5.03 17.34
CA GLN A 138 -0.58 4.78 17.77
C GLN A 138 -1.09 5.79 18.80
N GLY A 139 -0.19 6.44 19.54
CA GLY A 139 -0.52 7.49 20.48
C GLY A 139 -0.81 8.86 19.85
N ILE A 140 -0.48 9.07 18.57
CA ILE A 140 -0.66 10.39 17.93
C ILE A 140 -2.13 10.81 18.03
N GLY A 141 -2.36 11.99 18.61
CA GLY A 141 -3.70 12.56 18.81
C GLY A 141 -4.29 12.34 20.22
N PHE A 142 -3.56 11.68 21.14
CA PHE A 142 -4.04 11.44 22.51
C PHE A 142 -3.82 12.62 23.48
N SER A 143 -2.62 13.25 23.49
CA SER A 143 -2.29 14.49 24.24
C SER A 143 -0.81 14.90 24.03
N ASP A 144 -0.35 16.00 24.66
CA ASP A 144 1.06 16.46 24.66
C ASP A 144 2.08 15.39 25.14
N GLY A 145 1.60 14.33 25.80
CA GLY A 145 2.39 13.21 26.29
C GLY A 145 2.24 11.90 25.52
N TRP A 146 1.73 11.90 24.27
CA TRP A 146 1.35 10.67 23.56
C TRP A 146 2.41 9.55 23.49
N LEU A 147 3.70 9.88 23.52
CA LEU A 147 4.79 8.90 23.54
C LEU A 147 4.81 8.03 24.82
N SER A 148 4.24 8.51 25.93
CA SER A 148 4.14 7.75 27.18
C SER A 148 2.96 6.78 27.20
N VAL A 149 1.96 6.99 26.35
CA VAL A 149 0.74 6.16 26.26
C VAL A 149 1.06 4.81 25.61
N TYR A 150 1.87 4.82 24.55
CA TYR A 150 2.32 3.61 23.85
C TYR A 150 3.86 3.55 23.79
N PRO A 151 4.53 3.19 24.90
CA PRO A 151 5.99 3.18 24.96
C PRO A 151 6.57 2.03 24.13
N SER A 152 7.45 2.36 23.19
CA SER A 152 8.10 1.38 22.27
C SER A 152 8.87 0.27 22.99
N ALA A 153 9.31 0.50 24.23
CA ALA A 153 9.99 -0.50 25.07
C ALA A 153 9.10 -1.70 25.46
N GLN A 154 7.77 -1.54 25.42
CA GLN A 154 6.81 -2.59 25.81
C GLN A 154 6.26 -3.40 24.62
N ILE A 155 6.81 -3.22 23.42
CA ILE A 155 6.29 -3.87 22.20
C ILE A 155 6.25 -5.40 22.31
N SER A 156 7.24 -6.02 22.94
CA SER A 156 7.31 -7.48 23.10
C SER A 156 6.24 -8.02 24.04
N ALA A 157 5.96 -7.30 25.14
CA ALA A 157 4.87 -7.63 26.05
C ALA A 157 3.51 -7.50 25.35
N ASN A 158 3.28 -6.38 24.66
CA ASN A 158 2.08 -6.15 23.86
C ASN A 158 1.88 -7.21 22.76
N PHE A 159 2.96 -7.61 22.09
CA PHE A 159 2.89 -8.68 21.09
C PHE A 159 2.52 -10.03 21.72
N TYR A 160 3.10 -10.36 22.88
CA TYR A 160 2.80 -11.59 23.60
C TYR A 160 1.35 -11.62 24.11
N ASP A 161 0.87 -10.52 24.68
CA ASP A 161 -0.50 -10.41 25.15
C ASP A 161 -1.51 -10.35 24.00
N GLY A 162 -1.14 -9.74 22.87
CA GLY A 162 -1.89 -9.81 21.61
C GLY A 162 -2.01 -11.25 21.08
N LEU A 163 -0.94 -12.05 21.18
CA LEU A 163 -0.99 -13.48 20.84
C LEU A 163 -1.89 -14.26 21.78
N LYS A 164 -1.83 -14.00 23.10
CA LYS A 164 -2.76 -14.61 24.06
C LYS A 164 -4.20 -14.23 23.73
N CYS A 165 -4.46 -12.95 23.43
CA CYS A 165 -5.77 -12.45 23.03
C CYS A 165 -6.27 -13.15 21.77
N PHE A 166 -5.40 -13.35 20.78
CA PHE A 166 -5.71 -14.07 19.54
C PHE A 166 -6.13 -15.53 19.79
N VAL A 167 -5.48 -16.22 20.73
CA VAL A 167 -5.80 -17.61 21.10
C VAL A 167 -6.95 -17.69 22.12
N GLY A 168 -7.37 -16.56 22.70
CA GLY A 168 -8.40 -16.51 23.74
C GLY A 168 -7.91 -16.91 25.13
N LEU A 169 -6.62 -16.70 25.41
CA LEU A 169 -5.94 -17.02 26.68
C LEU A 169 -5.54 -15.77 27.49
N LEU A 170 -5.92 -14.57 27.04
CA LEU A 170 -5.64 -13.34 27.78
C LEU A 170 -6.61 -13.24 28.96
N ASP A 171 -6.08 -12.87 30.12
CA ASP A 171 -6.88 -12.68 31.33
C ASP A 171 -7.73 -11.40 31.22
N ASP A 172 -8.98 -11.46 31.69
CA ASP A 172 -9.95 -10.36 31.58
C ASP A 172 -9.46 -9.10 32.33
N GLU A 173 -8.74 -9.25 33.45
CA GLU A 173 -8.19 -8.11 34.21
C GLU A 173 -7.16 -7.34 33.38
N THR A 174 -6.30 -8.08 32.67
CA THR A 174 -5.28 -7.49 31.79
C THR A 174 -5.92 -6.87 30.55
N ALA A 175 -6.99 -7.47 30.02
CA ALA A 175 -7.71 -6.95 28.87
C ALA A 175 -8.44 -5.63 29.18
N GLU A 176 -9.03 -5.48 30.37
CA GLU A 176 -9.79 -4.28 30.75
C GLU A 176 -8.92 -3.14 31.27
N SER A 177 -7.86 -3.44 32.04
CA SER A 177 -7.10 -2.42 32.78
C SER A 177 -5.61 -2.35 32.42
N GLY A 178 -5.10 -3.30 31.64
CA GLY A 178 -3.68 -3.39 31.28
C GLY A 178 -3.24 -2.39 30.22
N TYR A 179 -4.19 -1.77 29.50
CA TYR A 179 -3.94 -0.89 28.37
C TYR A 179 -4.77 0.41 28.46
N PRO A 180 -4.34 1.48 27.76
CA PRO A 180 -5.11 2.72 27.67
C PRO A 180 -6.51 2.54 27.06
N GLU A 181 -6.69 1.51 26.23
CA GLU A 181 -7.96 1.13 25.61
C GLU A 181 -8.26 -0.35 25.90
N PRO A 182 -9.50 -0.71 26.28
CA PRO A 182 -9.83 -2.08 26.60
C PRO A 182 -9.66 -3.00 25.38
N ALA A 183 -9.01 -4.14 25.59
CA ALA A 183 -8.72 -5.11 24.54
C ALA A 183 -9.89 -6.07 24.32
N TYR A 184 -10.54 -5.99 23.15
CA TYR A 184 -11.61 -6.91 22.78
C TYR A 184 -11.06 -8.16 22.08
N CYS A 185 -10.95 -9.27 22.82
CA CYS A 185 -10.40 -10.53 22.29
C CYS A 185 -11.45 -11.43 21.60
N GLN A 186 -12.74 -11.11 21.73
CA GLN A 186 -13.80 -11.94 21.18
C GLN A 186 -13.75 -11.96 19.64
N CYS A 187 -13.72 -13.16 19.07
CA CYS A 187 -13.68 -13.39 17.61
C CYS A 187 -12.48 -12.75 16.89
N LEU A 188 -11.40 -12.38 17.60
CA LEU A 188 -10.22 -11.76 16.98
C LEU A 188 -9.59 -12.66 15.90
N TRP A 189 -9.52 -13.96 16.17
CA TRP A 189 -9.00 -14.94 15.21
C TRP A 189 -9.83 -15.00 13.92
N TRP A 190 -11.16 -14.79 14.00
CA TRP A 190 -12.04 -14.78 12.84
C TRP A 190 -11.82 -13.54 11.99
N ILE A 191 -11.71 -12.37 12.62
CA ILE A 191 -11.41 -11.10 11.95
C ILE A 191 -10.06 -11.20 11.23
N ALA A 192 -9.05 -11.71 11.92
CA ALA A 192 -7.71 -11.91 11.35
C ALA A 192 -7.73 -12.89 10.16
N LEU A 193 -8.47 -14.01 10.29
CA LEU A 193 -8.62 -14.96 9.19
C LEU A 193 -9.28 -14.33 7.96
N MET A 194 -10.39 -13.61 8.16
CA MET A 194 -11.08 -12.89 7.09
C MET A 194 -10.18 -11.83 6.45
N HIS A 195 -9.35 -11.15 7.25
CA HIS A 195 -8.38 -10.19 6.75
C HIS A 195 -7.29 -10.84 5.90
N VAL A 196 -6.73 -11.98 6.34
CA VAL A 196 -5.73 -12.74 5.56
C VAL A 196 -6.34 -13.22 4.24
N ILE A 197 -7.57 -13.76 4.27
CA ILE A 197 -8.28 -14.19 3.05
C ILE A 197 -8.48 -12.99 2.10
N SER A 198 -8.90 -11.83 2.62
CA SER A 198 -9.08 -10.62 1.83
C SER A 198 -7.77 -10.19 1.15
N ILE A 199 -6.66 -10.13 1.88
CA ILE A 199 -5.34 -9.79 1.31
C ILE A 199 -4.93 -10.78 0.23
N LEU A 200 -5.11 -12.09 0.46
CA LEU A 200 -4.79 -13.12 -0.53
C LEU A 200 -5.62 -12.94 -1.80
N LEU A 201 -6.94 -12.71 -1.67
CA LEU A 201 -7.84 -12.50 -2.80
C LEU A 201 -7.48 -11.24 -3.61
N VAL A 202 -7.11 -10.15 -2.95
CA VAL A 202 -6.61 -8.93 -3.61
C VAL A 202 -5.31 -9.24 -4.36
N GLY A 203 -4.36 -9.94 -3.72
CA GLY A 203 -3.10 -10.36 -4.34
C GLY A 203 -3.32 -11.22 -5.60
N PHE A 204 -4.19 -12.22 -5.51
CA PHE A 204 -4.56 -13.06 -6.66
C PHE A 204 -5.23 -12.25 -7.77
N SER A 205 -6.12 -11.32 -7.44
CA SER A 205 -6.80 -10.47 -8.42
C SER A 205 -5.82 -9.57 -9.17
N VAL A 206 -4.90 -8.93 -8.45
CA VAL A 206 -3.85 -8.08 -9.04
C VAL A 206 -2.93 -8.91 -9.94
N ASP A 207 -2.47 -10.07 -9.48
CA ASP A 207 -1.59 -10.94 -10.26
C ASP A 207 -2.24 -11.40 -11.57
N LYS A 208 -3.53 -11.75 -11.53
CA LYS A 208 -4.30 -12.11 -12.73
C LYS A 208 -4.46 -10.96 -13.70
N ILE A 209 -4.70 -9.73 -13.21
CA ILE A 209 -4.81 -8.53 -14.07
C ILE A 209 -3.46 -8.27 -14.76
N VAL A 210 -2.35 -8.35 -14.03
CA VAL A 210 -1.01 -8.11 -14.57
C VAL A 210 -0.63 -9.18 -15.61
N HIS A 211 -0.88 -10.48 -15.33
CA HIS A 211 -0.54 -11.58 -16.24
C HIS A 211 -1.42 -11.67 -17.48
N ALA A 212 -2.65 -11.16 -17.44
CA ALA A 212 -3.55 -11.16 -18.61
C ALA A 212 -3.10 -10.19 -19.73
N GLY A 213 -1.89 -9.63 -19.67
CA GLY A 213 -1.37 -8.68 -20.66
C GLY A 213 -2.09 -7.33 -20.63
N ALA A 214 -2.81 -7.06 -19.55
CA ALA A 214 -3.69 -5.93 -19.39
C ALA A 214 -2.97 -4.68 -18.84
N ALA A 215 -1.72 -4.43 -19.22
CA ALA A 215 -1.10 -3.11 -19.00
C ALA A 215 -1.97 -1.99 -19.62
N LYS A 216 -2.68 -2.27 -20.73
CA LYS A 216 -3.70 -1.38 -21.32
C LYS A 216 -4.99 -1.25 -20.49
N PHE A 217 -5.29 -2.19 -19.60
CA PHE A 217 -6.49 -2.23 -18.77
C PHE A 217 -6.24 -1.81 -17.31
N MET A 218 -4.98 -1.79 -16.87
CA MET A 218 -4.57 -1.38 -15.51
C MET A 218 -4.96 0.07 -15.22
N HIS A 219 -4.87 0.97 -16.21
CA HIS A 219 -5.42 2.33 -16.11
C HIS A 219 -6.93 2.38 -15.88
N ARG A 220 -7.70 1.38 -16.32
CA ARG A 220 -9.16 1.31 -16.13
C ARG A 220 -9.54 0.66 -14.80
N GLY A 221 -8.77 -0.32 -14.32
CA GLY A 221 -9.02 -1.02 -13.06
C GLY A 221 -8.73 -0.17 -11.82
N ILE A 222 -7.62 0.58 -11.83
CA ILE A 222 -7.25 1.48 -10.73
C ILE A 222 -8.29 2.61 -10.58
N SER A 223 -8.85 3.10 -11.70
CA SER A 223 -9.92 4.09 -11.69
C SER A 223 -11.24 3.55 -11.09
N ALA A 224 -11.60 2.29 -11.34
CA ALA A 224 -12.84 1.71 -10.81
C ALA A 224 -12.75 1.38 -9.32
N GLY A 225 -11.60 0.88 -8.84
CA GLY A 225 -11.39 0.56 -7.42
C GLY A 225 -11.41 1.81 -6.53
N ILE A 226 -10.89 2.94 -7.02
CA ILE A 226 -10.93 4.22 -6.30
C ILE A 226 -12.35 4.78 -6.26
N VAL A 227 -13.14 4.65 -7.33
CA VAL A 227 -14.55 5.10 -7.35
C VAL A 227 -15.42 4.29 -6.40
N LEU A 228 -15.17 2.98 -6.27
CA LEU A 228 -15.95 2.09 -5.41
C LEU A 228 -15.53 2.14 -3.94
N ALA A 229 -14.31 2.62 -3.65
CA ALA A 229 -13.85 2.86 -2.27
C ALA A 229 -14.31 4.21 -1.70
N VAL A 230 -14.86 5.09 -2.54
CA VAL A 230 -15.32 6.45 -2.18
C VAL A 230 -16.86 6.53 -2.10
N ILE A 231 -17.57 5.45 -2.47
CA ILE A 231 -19.03 5.27 -2.30
C ILE A 231 -19.25 4.29 -1.16
#